data_AF-A0A1W2ET82-F1
#
_entry.id   AF-A0A1W2ET82-F1
#
_cell.length_a   1.000
_cell.length_b   1.000
_cell.length_c   1.000
_cell.angle_alpha   90.00
_cell.angle_beta   90.00
_cell.angle_gamma   90.00
#
_symmetry.space_group_name_H-M   'P 1'
#
loop_
_entity.id
_entity.type
_entity.pdbx_description
1 polymer ?
#
loop_
_entity_poly.entity_id
_entity_poly.type
_entity_poly.pdbx_seq_one_letter_code
_entity_poly.pdbx_strand_id
1 'polypeptide(L)'
;MHMARAFLTWTGLALALALPLTLAAMSEYLAWRDPVYIGAGLAGVLALCLLLLQPLLARSWLPGLQVLHGRRVHRAVGVILVMAVVAHVAGLWITSPPDIIDALLLRSPTPFSVWGVTAMWALLAAALLSVLRRRLAPRVWRIGHMSLVSIVVLGTAVHALLIDGTMETTSKTALCVLAIAATIAAVVTLWLPSRRRTLTSK
;
A
#
# COMPACT_ATOMS: atom_id res chain seq x y z
N MET A 1 7.84 29.91 -5.02
CA MET A 1 7.56 28.69 -5.82
C MET A 1 7.70 27.37 -5.06
N HIS A 2 8.72 27.20 -4.19
CA HIS A 2 8.89 25.95 -3.42
C HIS A 2 7.75 25.67 -2.41
N MET A 3 7.26 26.69 -1.71
CA MET A 3 6.13 26.55 -0.76
C MET A 3 4.82 26.18 -1.46
N ALA A 4 4.50 26.83 -2.59
CA ALA A 4 3.29 26.54 -3.35
C ALA A 4 3.27 25.08 -3.85
N ARG A 5 4.40 24.60 -4.40
CA ARG A 5 4.55 23.19 -4.81
C ARG A 5 4.42 22.23 -3.63
N ALA A 6 5.04 22.55 -2.49
CA ALA A 6 4.94 21.72 -1.29
C ALA A 6 3.49 21.64 -0.79
N PHE A 7 2.81 22.77 -0.72
CA PHE A 7 1.41 22.85 -0.37
C PHE A 7 0.55 21.99 -1.32
N LEU A 8 0.69 22.18 -2.64
CA LEU A 8 -0.03 21.38 -3.64
C LEU A 8 0.20 19.88 -3.49
N THR A 9 1.43 19.43 -3.26
CA THR A 9 1.73 18.00 -3.07
C THR A 9 1.11 17.44 -1.79
N TRP A 10 1.16 18.18 -0.68
CA TRP A 10 0.59 17.74 0.58
C TRP A 10 -0.94 17.74 0.54
N THR A 11 -1.55 18.76 -0.05
CA THR A 11 -2.99 18.83 -0.25
C THR A 11 -3.47 17.73 -1.19
N GLY A 12 -2.78 17.51 -2.31
CA GLY A 12 -3.11 16.43 -3.26
C GLY A 12 -2.98 15.05 -2.62
N LEU A 13 -1.94 14.82 -1.81
CA LEU A 13 -1.77 13.57 -1.07
C LEU A 13 -2.85 13.39 -0.01
N ALA A 14 -3.14 14.44 0.77
CA ALA A 14 -4.19 14.38 1.79
C ALA A 14 -5.54 14.04 1.15
N LEU A 15 -5.89 14.66 0.02
CA LEU A 15 -7.11 14.35 -0.72
C LEU A 15 -7.10 12.91 -1.26
N ALA A 16 -5.99 12.46 -1.85
CA ALA A 16 -5.86 11.10 -2.38
C ALA A 16 -6.05 10.02 -1.31
N LEU A 17 -5.73 10.31 -0.05
CA LEU A 17 -5.88 9.37 1.07
C LEU A 17 -7.21 9.52 1.81
N ALA A 18 -7.64 10.75 2.07
CA ALA A 18 -8.84 11.03 2.86
C ALA A 18 -10.11 10.74 2.07
N LEU A 19 -10.17 11.14 0.80
CA LEU A 19 -11.39 11.01 0.00
C LEU A 19 -11.87 9.55 -0.12
N PRO A 20 -11.02 8.57 -0.45
CA PRO A 20 -11.47 7.19 -0.56
C PRO A 20 -11.88 6.59 0.80
N LEU A 21 -11.23 6.99 1.90
CA LEU A 21 -11.61 6.59 3.25
C LEU A 21 -12.98 7.17 3.64
N THR A 22 -13.23 8.45 3.36
CA THR A 22 -14.51 9.08 3.68
C THR A 22 -15.65 8.52 2.86
N LEU A 23 -15.44 8.31 1.55
CA LEU A 23 -16.45 7.71 0.67
C LEU A 23 -16.76 6.27 1.10
N ALA A 24 -15.73 5.49 1.44
CA ALA A 24 -15.92 4.13 1.95
C ALA A 24 -16.69 4.12 3.28
N ALA A 25 -16.41 5.05 4.20
CA ALA A 25 -17.08 5.16 5.50
C ALA A 25 -18.54 5.63 5.41
N MET A 26 -18.92 6.28 4.30
CA MET A 26 -20.29 6.73 4.04
C MET A 26 -21.05 5.82 3.06
N SER A 27 -20.44 4.71 2.66
CA SER A 27 -21.01 3.80 1.67
C SER A 27 -22.25 3.08 2.19
N GLU A 28 -23.28 2.98 1.35
CA GLU A 28 -24.48 2.18 1.63
C GLU A 28 -24.19 0.69 1.83
N TYR A 29 -23.06 0.19 1.32
CA TYR A 29 -22.60 -1.19 1.55
C TYR A 29 -22.31 -1.50 3.02
N LEU A 30 -22.17 -0.47 3.86
CA LEU A 30 -22.02 -0.59 5.30
C LEU A 30 -23.36 -0.74 6.04
N ALA A 31 -24.47 -0.41 5.39
CA ALA A 31 -25.78 -0.45 6.04
C ALA A 31 -26.06 -1.87 6.55
N TRP A 32 -26.48 -1.96 7.82
CA TRP A 32 -26.86 -3.22 8.48
C TRP A 32 -25.71 -4.22 8.69
N ARG A 33 -24.45 -3.81 8.48
CA ARG A 33 -23.29 -4.65 8.74
C ARG A 33 -22.85 -4.56 10.20
N ASP A 34 -22.34 -5.68 10.71
CA ASP A 34 -21.75 -5.74 12.04
C ASP A 34 -20.52 -4.82 12.14
N PRO A 35 -20.29 -4.14 13.28
CA PRO A 35 -19.15 -3.25 13.46
C PRO A 35 -17.78 -3.88 13.15
N VAL A 36 -17.60 -5.17 13.45
CA VAL A 36 -16.34 -5.90 13.15
C VAL A 36 -16.15 -6.03 11.64
N TYR A 37 -17.23 -6.31 10.90
CA TYR A 37 -17.19 -6.39 9.43
C TYR A 37 -16.87 -5.02 8.81
N ILE A 38 -17.49 -3.95 9.33
CA ILE A 38 -17.22 -2.58 8.89
C ILE A 38 -15.75 -2.22 9.14
N GLY A 39 -15.25 -2.49 10.35
CA GLY A 39 -13.86 -2.27 10.74
C GLY A 39 -12.88 -3.04 9.85
N ALA A 40 -13.19 -4.31 9.54
CA ALA A 40 -12.41 -5.13 8.63
C ALA A 40 -12.33 -4.51 7.23
N GLY A 41 -13.48 -4.12 6.65
CA GLY A 41 -13.52 -3.48 5.34
C GLY A 41 -12.71 -2.18 5.29
N LEU A 42 -12.89 -1.30 6.28
CA LEU A 42 -12.15 -0.03 6.35
C LEU A 42 -10.65 -0.23 6.59
N ALA A 43 -10.24 -1.27 7.31
CA ALA A 43 -8.83 -1.63 7.45
C ALA A 43 -8.20 -2.00 6.08
N GLY A 44 -8.96 -2.65 5.18
CA GLY A 44 -8.54 -2.92 3.80
C GLY A 44 -8.36 -1.63 2.98
N VAL A 45 -9.31 -0.69 3.07
CA VAL A 45 -9.20 0.63 2.41
C VAL A 45 -7.98 1.41 2.93
N LEU A 46 -7.80 1.43 4.25
CA LEU A 46 -6.64 2.06 4.89
C LEU A 46 -5.33 1.43 4.41
N ALA A 47 -5.27 0.10 4.31
CA ALA A 47 -4.10 -0.60 3.80
C ALA A 47 -3.74 -0.17 2.38
N LEU A 48 -4.73 -0.02 1.48
CA LEU A 48 -4.49 0.50 0.12
C LEU A 48 -3.96 1.94 0.11
N CYS A 49 -4.49 2.81 0.97
CA CYS A 49 -3.98 4.17 1.17
C CYS A 49 -2.52 4.18 1.66
N LEU A 50 -2.19 3.35 2.65
CA LEU A 50 -0.84 3.23 3.19
C LEU A 50 0.13 2.63 2.15
N LEU A 51 -0.36 1.73 1.29
CA LEU A 51 0.42 1.14 0.22
C LEU A 51 0.87 2.20 -0.81
N LEU A 52 -0.01 3.14 -1.18
CA LEU A 52 0.36 4.30 -2.01
C LEU A 52 1.46 5.17 -1.37
N LEU A 53 1.42 5.35 -0.04
CA LEU A 53 2.42 6.14 0.68
C LEU A 53 3.82 5.52 0.66
N GLN A 54 3.93 4.18 0.65
CA GLN A 54 5.21 3.47 0.74
C GLN A 54 6.26 3.92 -0.29
N PRO A 55 6.00 3.89 -1.61
CA PRO A 55 6.99 4.28 -2.61
C PRO A 55 7.38 5.77 -2.51
N LEU A 56 6.44 6.65 -2.17
CA LEU A 56 6.69 8.09 -2.00
C LEU A 56 7.66 8.36 -0.85
N LEU A 57 7.46 7.67 0.28
CA LEU A 57 8.30 7.76 1.46
C LEU A 57 9.68 7.11 1.24
N ALA A 58 9.73 5.98 0.55
CA ALA A 58 10.97 5.27 0.24
C ALA A 58 11.93 6.11 -0.61
N ARG A 59 11.40 6.96 -1.50
CA ARG A 59 12.18 7.85 -2.38
C ARG A 59 12.31 9.28 -1.86
N SER A 60 11.77 9.59 -0.67
CA SER A 60 11.76 10.95 -0.09
C SER A 60 11.21 12.01 -1.06
N TRP A 61 10.15 11.68 -1.79
CA TRP A 61 9.51 12.61 -2.73
C TRP A 61 8.58 13.62 -2.07
N LEU A 62 8.24 13.40 -0.78
CA LEU A 62 7.44 14.34 -0.02
C LEU A 62 8.30 15.55 0.42
N PRO A 63 7.88 16.78 0.09
CA PRO A 63 8.67 17.97 0.38
C PRO A 63 8.75 18.24 1.88
N GLY A 64 9.94 18.65 2.33
CA GLY A 64 10.22 18.97 3.74
C GLY A 64 10.61 17.77 4.60
N LEU A 65 10.48 16.54 4.12
CA LEU A 65 10.96 15.36 4.84
C LEU A 65 12.45 15.11 4.56
N GLN A 66 13.28 15.28 5.59
CA GLN A 66 14.69 14.86 5.53
C GLN A 66 14.79 13.35 5.25
N VAL A 67 15.81 12.93 4.50
CA VAL A 67 15.99 11.53 4.06
C VAL A 67 15.97 10.51 5.21
N LEU A 68 16.62 10.83 6.34
CA LEU A 68 16.64 9.96 7.52
C LEU A 68 15.27 9.83 8.18
N HIS A 69 14.53 10.94 8.27
CA HIS A 69 13.15 10.95 8.75
C HIS A 69 12.24 10.16 7.80
N GLY A 70 12.40 10.34 6.48
CA GLY A 70 11.65 9.59 5.46
C GLY A 70 11.80 8.06 5.60
N ARG A 71 13.02 7.56 5.88
CA ARG A 71 13.24 6.12 6.13
C ARG A 71 12.58 5.60 7.40
N ARG A 72 12.57 6.40 8.48
CA ARG A 72 11.88 6.04 9.73
C ARG A 72 10.37 6.02 9.52
N VAL A 73 9.83 7.03 8.86
CA VAL A 73 8.40 7.13 8.52
C VAL A 73 7.99 5.99 7.59
N HIS A 74 8.75 5.70 6.53
CA HIS A 74 8.52 4.53 5.66
C HIS A 74 8.40 3.23 6.47
N ARG A 75 9.33 2.99 7.41
CA ARG A 75 9.26 1.82 8.28
C ARG A 75 8.01 1.84 9.19
N ALA A 76 7.70 2.96 9.82
CA ALA A 76 6.54 3.08 10.70
C ALA A 76 5.23 2.83 9.93
N VAL A 77 5.06 3.48 8.76
CA VAL A 77 3.94 3.26 7.84
C VAL A 77 3.91 1.80 7.36
N GLY A 78 5.07 1.17 7.15
CA GLY A 78 5.18 -0.27 6.83
C GLY A 78 4.63 -1.17 7.93
N VAL A 79 4.93 -0.87 9.19
CA VAL A 79 4.37 -1.61 10.32
C VAL A 79 2.86 -1.40 10.40
N ILE A 80 2.38 -0.16 10.26
CA ILE A 80 0.94 0.15 10.28
C ILE A 80 0.22 -0.55 9.12
N LEU A 81 0.81 -0.60 7.93
CA LEU A 81 0.27 -1.31 6.77
C LEU A 81 0.11 -2.81 7.06
N VAL A 82 1.14 -3.46 7.64
CA VAL A 82 1.06 -4.87 8.05
C VAL A 82 -0.05 -5.07 9.08
N MET A 83 -0.12 -4.20 10.10
CA MET A 83 -1.17 -4.27 11.12
C MET A 83 -2.57 -4.08 10.54
N ALA A 84 -2.75 -3.18 9.57
CA ALA A 84 -4.02 -2.95 8.90
C ALA A 84 -4.46 -4.19 8.10
N VAL A 85 -3.53 -4.84 7.38
CA VAL A 85 -3.83 -6.10 6.67
C VAL A 85 -4.17 -7.23 7.65
N VAL A 86 -3.45 -7.35 8.76
CA VAL A 86 -3.78 -8.33 9.80
C VAL A 86 -5.17 -8.07 10.38
N ALA A 87 -5.51 -6.81 10.69
CA ALA A 87 -6.83 -6.44 11.19
C ALA A 87 -7.94 -6.71 10.16
N HIS A 88 -7.68 -6.43 8.88
CA HIS A 88 -8.60 -6.75 7.79
C HIS A 88 -8.89 -8.26 7.74
N VAL A 89 -7.86 -9.10 7.68
CA VAL A 89 -8.01 -10.55 7.57
C VAL A 89 -8.60 -11.15 8.85
N ALA A 90 -8.17 -10.71 10.03
CA ALA A 90 -8.70 -11.19 11.31
C ALA A 90 -10.15 -10.79 11.52
N GLY A 91 -10.52 -9.55 11.15
CA GLY A 91 -11.91 -9.09 11.21
C GLY A 91 -12.81 -9.91 10.28
N LEU A 92 -12.37 -10.17 9.04
CA LEU A 92 -13.08 -11.06 8.13
C LEU A 92 -13.16 -12.50 8.66
N TRP A 93 -12.10 -13.00 9.29
CA TRP A 93 -12.11 -14.34 9.91
C TRP A 93 -13.16 -14.44 11.02
N ILE A 94 -13.33 -13.40 11.83
CA ILE A 94 -14.33 -13.39 12.90
C ILE A 94 -15.74 -13.38 12.30
N THR A 95 -15.97 -12.61 11.24
CA THR A 95 -17.31 -12.43 10.65
C THR A 95 -17.71 -13.56 9.72
N SER A 96 -16.75 -14.16 9.02
CA SER A 96 -16.98 -15.26 8.07
C SER A 96 -15.77 -16.22 8.01
N PRO A 97 -15.55 -17.03 9.07
CA PRO A 97 -14.42 -17.96 9.13
C PRO A 97 -14.31 -18.92 7.93
N PRO A 98 -15.39 -19.56 7.45
CA PRO A 98 -15.31 -20.47 6.31
C PRO A 98 -14.75 -19.82 5.04
N ASP A 99 -15.17 -18.58 4.74
CA ASP A 99 -14.74 -17.85 3.56
C ASP A 99 -13.22 -17.57 3.60
N ILE A 100 -12.69 -17.22 4.78
CA ILE A 100 -11.25 -16.96 4.93
C ILE A 100 -10.45 -18.26 4.94
N ILE A 101 -10.98 -19.35 5.51
CA ILE A 101 -10.35 -20.67 5.37
C ILE A 101 -10.24 -21.04 3.90
N ASP A 102 -11.31 -20.90 3.12
CA ASP A 102 -11.29 -21.23 1.70
C ASP A 102 -10.42 -20.29 0.86
N ALA A 103 -10.37 -19.00 1.21
CA ALA A 103 -9.43 -18.06 0.60
C ALA A 103 -7.97 -18.46 0.87
N LEU A 104 -7.61 -18.76 2.13
CA LEU A 104 -6.24 -19.13 2.52
C LEU A 104 -5.82 -20.47 1.93
N LEU A 105 -6.76 -21.40 1.74
CA LEU A 105 -6.54 -22.68 1.07
C LEU A 105 -6.63 -22.59 -0.47
N LEU A 106 -6.85 -21.39 -1.02
CA LEU A 106 -7.00 -21.13 -2.45
C LEU A 106 -8.13 -21.97 -3.12
N ARG A 107 -9.18 -22.26 -2.36
CA ARG A 107 -10.39 -22.99 -2.80
C ARG A 107 -11.60 -22.07 -3.00
N SER A 108 -11.50 -20.82 -2.57
CA SER A 108 -12.60 -19.86 -2.70
C SER A 108 -13.02 -19.69 -4.16
N PRO A 109 -14.34 -19.67 -4.45
CA PRO A 109 -14.84 -19.39 -5.80
C PRO A 109 -14.64 -17.93 -6.21
N THR A 110 -14.28 -17.03 -5.29
CA THR A 110 -14.10 -15.61 -5.59
C THR A 110 -12.69 -15.33 -6.14
N PRO A 111 -12.55 -14.87 -7.40
CA PRO A 111 -11.24 -14.71 -8.03
C PRO A 111 -10.38 -13.64 -7.34
N PHE A 112 -10.99 -12.62 -6.72
CA PHE A 112 -10.26 -11.59 -5.98
C PHE A 112 -9.48 -12.16 -4.78
N SER A 113 -9.95 -13.25 -4.17
CA SER A 113 -9.34 -13.79 -2.94
C SER A 113 -7.91 -14.29 -3.15
N VAL A 114 -7.65 -14.96 -4.28
CA VAL A 114 -6.31 -15.45 -4.67
C VAL A 114 -5.30 -14.31 -4.73
N TRP A 115 -5.70 -13.19 -5.34
CA TRP A 115 -4.85 -11.99 -5.44
C TRP A 115 -4.61 -11.33 -4.08
N GLY A 116 -5.65 -11.27 -3.23
CA GLY A 116 -5.55 -10.73 -1.87
C GLY A 116 -4.61 -11.56 -0.99
N VAL A 117 -4.76 -12.88 -0.99
CA VAL A 117 -3.91 -13.81 -0.23
C VAL A 117 -2.47 -13.78 -0.73
N THR A 118 -2.25 -13.75 -2.05
CA THR A 118 -0.92 -13.62 -2.65
C THR A 118 -0.25 -12.30 -2.25
N ALA A 119 -0.98 -11.18 -2.33
CA ALA A 119 -0.47 -9.88 -1.91
C ALA A 119 -0.16 -9.82 -0.41
N MET A 120 -1.00 -10.42 0.44
CA MET A 120 -0.77 -10.52 1.88
C MET A 120 0.53 -11.26 2.18
N TRP A 121 0.73 -12.45 1.61
CA TRP A 121 1.96 -13.22 1.85
C TRP A 121 3.20 -12.50 1.31
N ALA A 122 3.09 -11.85 0.14
CA ALA A 122 4.17 -11.04 -0.40
C ALA A 122 4.51 -9.84 0.52
N LEU A 123 3.51 -9.22 1.16
CA LEU A 123 3.71 -8.12 2.10
C LEU A 123 4.42 -8.61 3.37
N LEU A 124 3.98 -9.73 3.94
CA LEU A 124 4.62 -10.34 5.11
C LEU A 124 6.06 -10.75 4.80
N ALA A 125 6.31 -11.34 3.63
CA ALA A 125 7.66 -11.66 3.15
C ALA A 125 8.51 -10.39 2.96
N ALA A 126 7.96 -9.31 2.41
CA ALA A 126 8.66 -8.04 2.24
C ALA A 126 9.02 -7.39 3.59
N ALA A 127 8.13 -7.49 4.58
CA ALA A 127 8.36 -7.04 5.94
C ALA A 127 9.45 -7.87 6.62
N LEU A 128 9.40 -9.19 6.53
CA LEU A 128 10.43 -10.09 7.05
C LEU A 128 11.79 -9.82 6.40
N LEU A 129 11.82 -9.66 5.08
CA LEU A 129 13.03 -9.32 4.33
C LEU A 129 13.63 -7.97 4.79
N SER A 130 12.78 -7.02 5.17
CA SER A 130 13.19 -5.72 5.73
C SER A 130 13.80 -5.83 7.13
N VAL A 131 13.37 -6.80 7.95
CA VAL A 131 13.98 -7.12 9.25
C VAL A 131 15.33 -7.81 9.03
N LEU A 132 15.39 -8.77 8.11
CA LEU A 132 16.59 -9.55 7.78
C LEU A 132 17.61 -8.79 6.91
N ARG A 133 17.34 -7.53 6.55
CA ARG A 133 18.16 -6.74 5.61
C ARG A 133 19.66 -6.67 5.95
N ARG A 134 20.02 -6.75 7.24
CA ARG A 134 21.44 -6.72 7.68
C ARG A 134 22.17 -8.04 7.47
N ARG A 135 21.43 -9.14 7.26
CA ARG A 135 21.97 -10.48 7.02
C ARG A 135 22.10 -10.82 5.53
N LEU A 136 21.73 -9.90 4.64
CA LEU A 136 21.67 -10.12 3.20
C LEU A 136 22.57 -9.15 2.45
N ALA A 137 23.11 -9.58 1.31
CA ALA A 137 23.81 -8.68 0.41
C ALA A 137 22.85 -7.53 -0.03
N PRO A 138 23.31 -6.26 -0.08
CA PRO A 138 22.45 -5.12 -0.40
C PRO A 138 21.71 -5.24 -1.74
N ARG A 139 22.32 -5.90 -2.74
CA ARG A 139 21.70 -6.17 -4.04
C ARG A 139 20.56 -7.17 -3.92
N VAL A 140 20.78 -8.29 -3.23
CA VAL A 140 19.78 -9.35 -3.01
C VAL A 140 18.59 -8.81 -2.23
N TRP A 141 18.85 -8.10 -1.13
CA TRP A 141 17.78 -7.45 -0.36
C TRP A 141 16.96 -6.49 -1.22
N ARG A 142 17.63 -5.65 -2.02
CA ARG A 142 16.95 -4.64 -2.85
C ARG A 142 16.07 -5.29 -3.92
N ILE A 143 16.62 -6.24 -4.69
CA ILE A 143 15.88 -6.93 -5.75
C ILE A 143 14.70 -7.70 -5.13
N GLY A 144 14.95 -8.52 -4.10
CA GLY A 144 13.90 -9.29 -3.45
C GLY A 144 12.80 -8.41 -2.88
N HIS A 145 13.15 -7.31 -2.20
CA HIS A 145 12.16 -6.41 -1.61
C HIS A 145 11.34 -5.70 -2.70
N MET A 146 11.99 -5.23 -3.78
CA MET A 146 11.29 -4.59 -4.90
C MET A 146 10.37 -5.57 -5.64
N SER A 147 10.81 -6.80 -5.88
CA SER A 147 9.99 -7.83 -6.50
C SER A 147 8.75 -8.15 -5.65
N LEU A 148 8.93 -8.33 -4.35
CA LEU A 148 7.82 -8.59 -3.42
C LEU A 148 6.85 -7.40 -3.37
N VAL A 149 7.36 -6.17 -3.25
CA VAL A 149 6.50 -4.96 -3.24
C VAL A 149 5.72 -4.82 -4.56
N SER A 150 6.31 -5.13 -5.71
CA SER A 150 5.58 -5.13 -6.98
C SER A 150 4.43 -6.14 -6.98
N ILE A 151 4.63 -7.35 -6.42
CA ILE A 151 3.58 -8.35 -6.25
C ILE A 151 2.49 -7.83 -5.31
N VAL A 152 2.86 -7.21 -4.19
CA VAL A 152 1.90 -6.60 -3.25
C VAL A 152 1.04 -5.56 -3.96
N VAL A 153 1.65 -4.63 -4.71
CA VAL A 153 0.92 -3.53 -5.36
C VAL A 153 0.00 -4.04 -6.47
N LEU A 154 0.50 -4.90 -7.36
CA LEU A 154 -0.31 -5.43 -8.44
C LEU A 154 -1.42 -6.37 -7.92
N GLY A 155 -1.08 -7.26 -6.99
CA GLY A 155 -2.06 -8.17 -6.38
C GLY A 155 -3.13 -7.42 -5.60
N THR A 156 -2.76 -6.40 -4.83
CA THR A 156 -3.74 -5.55 -4.12
C THR A 156 -4.63 -4.79 -5.10
N ALA A 157 -4.07 -4.26 -6.19
CA ALA A 157 -4.86 -3.56 -7.20
C ALA A 157 -5.88 -4.48 -7.86
N VAL A 158 -5.47 -5.67 -8.31
CA VAL A 158 -6.40 -6.65 -8.90
C VAL A 158 -7.45 -7.10 -7.88
N HIS A 159 -7.02 -7.39 -6.66
CA HIS A 159 -7.92 -7.74 -5.55
C HIS A 159 -8.99 -6.67 -5.32
N ALA A 160 -8.59 -5.40 -5.18
CA ALA A 160 -9.51 -4.29 -4.93
C ALA A 160 -10.42 -3.99 -6.12
N LEU A 161 -9.90 -4.05 -7.35
CA LEU A 161 -10.67 -3.75 -8.55
C LEU A 161 -11.78 -4.78 -8.81
N LEU A 162 -11.54 -6.04 -8.47
CA LEU A 162 -12.50 -7.15 -8.59
C LEU A 162 -13.55 -7.20 -7.47
N ILE A 163 -13.39 -6.39 -6.41
CA ILE A 163 -14.35 -6.34 -5.30
C ILE A 163 -15.40 -5.26 -5.58
N ASP A 164 -16.67 -5.64 -5.57
CA ASP A 164 -17.78 -4.71 -5.38
C ASP A 164 -18.03 -4.56 -3.87
N GLY A 165 -17.83 -3.34 -3.37
CA GLY A 165 -17.85 -3.09 -1.94
C GLY A 165 -17.86 -1.60 -1.61
N THR A 166 -17.39 -1.27 -0.41
CA THR A 166 -17.57 0.07 0.18
C THR A 166 -16.92 1.19 -0.62
N MET A 167 -15.82 0.93 -1.32
CA MET A 167 -15.19 1.90 -2.19
C MET A 167 -15.86 1.96 -3.56
N GLU A 168 -16.26 3.16 -3.97
CA GLU A 168 -16.71 3.41 -5.34
C GLU A 168 -15.63 3.06 -6.37
N THR A 169 -16.07 2.61 -7.55
CA THR A 169 -15.18 2.19 -8.65
C THR A 169 -14.18 3.27 -9.05
N THR A 170 -14.60 4.53 -9.07
CA THR A 170 -13.74 5.68 -9.39
C THR A 170 -12.62 5.84 -8.35
N SER A 171 -12.98 5.86 -7.06
CA SER A 171 -12.04 6.05 -5.95
C SER A 171 -11.02 4.91 -5.84
N LYS A 172 -11.46 3.65 -5.94
CA LYS A 172 -10.57 2.48 -5.88
C LYS A 172 -9.64 2.43 -7.09
N THR A 173 -10.14 2.75 -8.29
CA THR A 173 -9.34 2.77 -9.51
C THR A 173 -8.28 3.86 -9.46
N ALA A 174 -8.65 5.07 -9.04
CA ALA A 174 -7.70 6.17 -8.90
C ALA A 174 -6.57 5.84 -7.92
N LEU A 175 -6.90 5.28 -6.75
CA LEU A 175 -5.89 4.84 -5.78
C LEU A 175 -4.97 3.76 -6.33
N CYS A 176 -5.53 2.75 -7.01
CA CYS A 176 -4.74 1.67 -7.61
C CYS A 176 -3.78 2.20 -8.67
N VAL A 177 -4.24 3.07 -9.57
CA VAL A 177 -3.41 3.69 -10.62
C VAL A 177 -2.30 4.53 -10.00
N LEU A 178 -2.60 5.34 -8.97
CA LEU A 178 -1.60 6.12 -8.27
C LEU A 178 -0.56 5.24 -7.57
N ALA A 179 -0.99 4.16 -6.91
CA ALA A 179 -0.09 3.24 -6.21
C ALA A 179 0.85 2.51 -7.19
N ILE A 180 0.31 2.03 -8.31
CA ILE A 180 1.08 1.41 -9.40
C ILE A 180 2.07 2.41 -9.98
N ALA A 181 1.61 3.61 -10.37
CA ALA A 181 2.45 4.63 -10.97
C ALA A 181 3.60 5.06 -10.04
N ALA A 182 3.30 5.30 -8.75
CA ALA A 182 4.29 5.65 -7.76
C ALA A 182 5.33 4.52 -7.57
N THR A 183 4.88 3.27 -7.57
CA THR A 183 5.76 2.10 -7.44
C THR A 183 6.66 1.93 -8.66
N ILE A 184 6.10 2.03 -9.88
CA ILE A 184 6.89 1.99 -11.13
C ILE A 184 7.94 3.10 -11.14
N ALA A 185 7.55 4.33 -10.84
CA ALA A 185 8.47 5.45 -10.79
C ALA A 185 9.57 5.23 -9.72
N ALA A 186 9.23 4.67 -8.56
CA ALA A 186 10.19 4.39 -7.51
C ALA A 186 11.20 3.33 -7.97
N VAL A 187 10.73 2.27 -8.63
CA VAL A 187 11.55 1.21 -9.22
C VAL A 187 12.47 1.78 -10.30
N VAL A 188 11.93 2.44 -11.33
CA VAL A 188 12.71 2.95 -12.47
C VAL A 188 13.80 3.92 -12.02
N THR A 189 13.48 4.83 -11.10
CA THR A 189 14.46 5.83 -10.62
C THR A 189 15.60 5.25 -9.78
N LEU A 190 15.51 4.00 -9.34
CA LEU A 190 16.61 3.27 -8.70
C LEU A 190 17.61 2.69 -9.71
N TRP A 191 17.16 2.42 -10.94
CA TRP A 191 17.97 1.84 -12.02
C TRP A 191 18.61 2.89 -12.93
N LEU A 192 18.08 4.13 -12.93
CA LEU A 192 18.70 5.23 -13.66
C LEU A 192 20.08 5.55 -13.06
N PRO A 193 21.14 5.65 -13.89
CA PRO A 193 22.45 6.11 -13.44
C PRO A 193 22.28 7.45 -12.72
N SER A 194 22.87 7.58 -11.52
CA SER A 194 22.92 8.87 -10.84
C SER A 194 23.68 9.84 -11.73
N ARG A 195 22.98 10.71 -12.49
CA ARG A 195 23.60 11.92 -13.02
C ARG A 195 24.07 12.69 -11.79
N ARG A 196 25.35 12.53 -11.45
CA ARG A 196 26.03 13.42 -10.51
C ARG A 196 25.75 14.81 -11.03
N ARG A 197 24.90 15.57 -10.34
CA ARG A 197 24.94 17.02 -10.44
C ARG A 197 26.30 17.39 -9.85
N THR A 198 27.31 17.45 -10.70
CA THR A 198 28.52 18.24 -10.43
C THR A 198 28.03 19.67 -10.29
N LEU A 199 27.77 20.07 -9.04
CA LEU A 199 27.70 21.48 -8.69
C LEU A 199 29.11 22.03 -8.88
N THR A 200 29.38 22.56 -10.07
CA THR A 200 30.48 23.50 -10.26
C THR A 200 30.10 24.77 -9.52
N SER A 201 30.63 24.91 -8.31
CA SER A 201 30.84 26.20 -7.68
C SER A 201 31.84 26.99 -8.54
N LYS A 202 31.38 28.11 -9.08
CA LYS A 202 32.16 29.31 -9.31
C LYS A 202 31.31 30.48 -8.84
#